data_AF-A0A6C0C533-F1
#
_entry.id   AF-A0A6C0C533-F1
#
_cell.length_a   1.000
_cell.length_b   1.000
_cell.length_c   1.000
_cell.angle_alpha   90.00
_cell.angle_beta   90.00
_cell.angle_gamma   90.00
#
_symmetry.space_group_name_H-M   'P 1'
#
loop_
_entity.id
_entity.type
_entity.pdbx_description
1 polymer ?
#
loop_
_entity_poly.entity_id
_entity_poly.type
_entity_poly.pdbx_seq_one_letter_code
_entity_poly.pdbx_strand_id
1 'polypeptide(L)'
;MNISKIVSAKTFKSLCTPAQLYFGLSVLSFIALIIQNCTDPYSFCIGSFSAPSPIHNASYFIVKTMYILFWTWIINKACTKGWNKLAWLIVLFPFIAMFVLLGLLMVGLQREIIKKKQ
;
A
#
# COMPACT_ATOMS: atom_id res chain seq x y z
N MET A 1 19.98 10.67 -5.30
CA MET A 1 19.25 10.28 -4.07
C MET A 1 19.73 8.91 -3.64
N ASN A 2 20.41 8.80 -2.50
CA ASN A 2 21.05 7.54 -2.08
C ASN A 2 20.00 6.58 -1.50
N ILE A 3 19.68 5.51 -2.23
CA ILE A 3 18.59 4.57 -1.92
C ILE A 3 18.75 3.94 -0.53
N SER A 4 19.99 3.85 -0.03
CA SER A 4 20.35 3.33 1.30
C SER A 4 19.82 4.15 2.49
N LYS A 5 19.30 5.37 2.27
CA LYS A 5 18.70 6.21 3.33
C LYS A 5 17.17 6.22 3.35
N ILE A 6 16.51 5.61 2.36
CA ILE A 6 15.04 5.67 2.21
C ILE A 6 14.34 4.68 3.18
N VAL A 7 15.00 3.56 3.46
CA VAL A 7 14.60 2.60 4.49
C VAL A 7 15.82 2.35 5.36
N SER A 8 15.82 2.86 6.59
CA SER A 8 16.90 2.60 7.54
C SER A 8 17.04 1.08 7.71
N ALA A 9 18.11 0.51 7.16
CA ALA A 9 18.38 -0.93 7.25
C ALA A 9 18.40 -1.42 8.71
N LYS A 10 18.73 -0.52 9.64
CA LYS A 10 18.68 -0.77 11.09
C LYS A 10 17.24 -0.96 11.59
N THR A 11 16.30 -0.14 11.12
CA THR A 11 14.87 -0.25 11.44
C THR A 11 14.25 -1.49 10.81
N PHE A 12 14.67 -1.86 9.59
CA PHE A 12 14.18 -3.09 8.95
C PHE A 12 14.65 -4.35 9.71
N LYS A 13 15.92 -4.37 10.16
CA LYS A 13 16.47 -5.48 10.94
C LYS A 13 15.86 -5.62 12.34
N SER A 14 15.26 -4.57 12.91
CA SER A 14 14.60 -4.62 14.21
C SER A 14 13.15 -5.14 14.17
N LEU A 15 12.57 -5.35 12.99
CA LEU A 15 11.22 -5.91 12.83
C LEU A 15 11.26 -7.44 12.95
N CYS A 16 10.19 -8.05 13.48
CA CYS A 16 10.05 -9.50 13.41
C CYS A 16 9.90 -9.99 11.96
N THR A 17 10.23 -11.25 11.70
CA THR A 17 10.08 -11.92 10.40
C THR A 17 8.72 -11.69 9.70
N PRO A 18 7.55 -11.88 10.34
CA PRO A 18 6.26 -11.62 9.69
C PRO A 18 6.07 -10.14 9.30
N ALA A 19 6.55 -9.20 10.14
CA ALA A 19 6.47 -7.78 9.86
C ALA A 19 7.44 -7.35 8.74
N GLN A 20 8.64 -7.94 8.70
CA GLN A 20 9.61 -7.76 7.61
C GLN A 20 9.05 -8.21 6.26
N LEU A 21 8.42 -9.39 6.23
CA LEU A 21 7.82 -9.94 5.03
C LEU A 21 6.67 -9.05 4.51
N TYR A 22 5.78 -8.63 5.41
CA TYR A 22 4.70 -7.71 5.05
C TYR A 22 5.23 -6.37 4.51
N PHE A 23 6.16 -5.73 5.24
CA PHE A 23 6.71 -4.44 4.84
C PHE A 23 7.48 -4.52 3.52
N GLY A 24 8.32 -5.55 3.34
CA GLY A 24 9.10 -5.74 2.11
C GLY A 24 8.23 -5.90 0.87
N LEU A 25 7.24 -6.78 0.91
CA LEU A 25 6.29 -6.98 -0.19
C LEU A 25 5.42 -5.74 -0.44
N SER A 26 5.02 -5.05 0.63
CA SER A 26 4.23 -3.81 0.53
C SER A 26 5.03 -2.68 -0.12
N VAL A 27 6.31 -2.50 0.24
CA VAL A 27 7.17 -1.49 -0.37
C VAL A 27 7.44 -1.82 -1.83
N LEU A 28 7.70 -3.09 -2.17
CA LEU A 28 7.90 -3.51 -3.55
C LEU A 28 6.69 -3.21 -4.44
N SER A 29 5.49 -3.59 -3.99
CA SER A 29 4.24 -3.31 -4.70
C SER A 29 3.92 -1.81 -4.76
N PHE A 30 4.26 -1.04 -3.73
CA PHE A 30 4.08 0.41 -3.71
C PHE A 30 4.99 1.14 -4.70
N ILE A 31 6.25 0.71 -4.84
CA ILE A 31 7.17 1.24 -5.85
C ILE A 31 6.61 0.98 -7.26
N ALA A 32 6.12 -0.24 -7.53
CA ALA A 32 5.51 -0.55 -8.81
C ALA A 32 4.28 0.34 -9.11
N LEU A 33 3.47 0.64 -8.10
CA LEU A 33 2.31 1.52 -8.25
C LEU A 33 2.72 2.98 -8.53
N ILE A 34 3.77 3.49 -7.86
CA ILE A 34 4.30 4.84 -8.12
C ILE A 34 4.80 4.95 -9.57
N ILE A 35 5.55 3.94 -10.04
CA ILE A 35 6.06 3.91 -11.42
C ILE A 35 4.91 3.96 -12.43
N GLN A 36 3.80 3.25 -12.17
CA GLN A 36 2.63 3.24 -13.05
C GLN A 36 1.88 4.57 -13.10
N ASN A 37 2.12 5.47 -12.14
CA ASN A 37 1.32 6.68 -11.92
C ASN A 37 2.19 7.95 -11.84
N CYS A 38 3.42 7.90 -12.36
CA CYS A 38 4.33 9.04 -12.32
C CYS A 38 4.14 10.00 -13.49
N THR A 39 3.48 9.57 -14.58
CA THR A 39 3.30 10.37 -15.79
C THR A 39 2.12 11.33 -15.70
N ASP A 40 0.97 10.86 -15.21
CA ASP A 40 -0.25 11.66 -15.13
C ASP A 40 -0.72 11.77 -13.66
N PRO A 41 -0.79 12.98 -13.08
CA PRO A 41 -1.21 13.19 -11.71
C PRO A 41 -2.72 13.02 -11.46
N TYR A 42 -3.55 13.00 -12.51
CA TYR A 42 -5.02 12.91 -12.42
C TYR A 42 -5.58 11.66 -13.12
N SER A 43 -4.74 10.70 -13.49
CA SER A 43 -5.15 9.39 -13.98
C SER A 43 -4.56 8.31 -13.09
N PHE A 44 -5.40 7.56 -12.38
CA PHE A 44 -4.98 6.51 -11.48
C PHE A 44 -4.98 5.15 -12.20
N CYS A 45 -3.81 4.52 -12.25
CA CYS A 45 -3.53 3.28 -12.97
C CYS A 45 -3.18 2.14 -12.01
N ILE A 46 -3.77 0.97 -12.24
CA ILE A 46 -3.45 -0.27 -11.54
C ILE A 46 -3.34 -1.39 -12.58
N GLY A 47 -2.12 -1.85 -12.85
CA GLY A 47 -1.84 -2.80 -13.91
C GLY A 47 -2.27 -2.23 -15.26
N SER A 48 -3.16 -2.93 -15.97
CA SER A 48 -3.69 -2.50 -17.27
C SER A 48 -4.95 -1.64 -17.17
N PHE A 49 -5.47 -1.39 -15.97
CA PHE A 49 -6.67 -0.59 -15.75
C PHE A 49 -6.30 0.85 -15.40
N SER A 50 -6.93 1.81 -16.06
CA SER A 50 -6.79 3.24 -15.77
C SER A 50 -8.15 3.87 -15.49
N ALA A 51 -8.18 4.83 -14.58
CA ALA A 51 -9.36 5.61 -14.25
C ALA A 51 -8.98 7.07 -13.96
N PRO A 52 -9.62 8.06 -14.62
CA PRO A 52 -9.52 9.45 -14.20
C PRO A 52 -9.83 9.63 -12.72
N SER A 53 -9.02 10.44 -12.06
CA SER A 53 -9.12 10.75 -10.64
C SER A 53 -9.55 12.21 -10.45
N PRO A 54 -10.55 12.49 -9.58
CA PRO A 54 -10.94 13.87 -9.27
C PRO A 54 -9.90 14.59 -8.40
N ILE A 55 -8.96 13.86 -7.79
CA ILE A 55 -7.91 14.38 -6.91
C ILE A 55 -6.53 13.92 -7.37
N HIS A 56 -5.49 14.61 -6.93
CA HIS A 56 -4.11 14.30 -7.29
C HIS A 56 -3.68 12.92 -6.76
N ASN A 57 -3.01 12.12 -7.59
CA ASN A 57 -2.60 10.74 -7.27
C ASN A 57 -1.74 10.60 -5.99
N ALA A 58 -0.99 11.65 -5.64
CA ALA A 58 -0.22 11.72 -4.40
C ALA A 58 -1.09 11.47 -3.15
N SER A 59 -2.36 11.86 -3.16
CA SER A 59 -3.29 11.60 -2.05
C SER A 59 -3.46 10.10 -1.79
N TYR A 60 -3.64 9.29 -2.83
CA TYR A 60 -3.71 7.83 -2.72
C TYR A 60 -2.40 7.24 -2.19
N PHE A 61 -1.26 7.79 -2.60
CA PHE A 61 0.05 7.33 -2.12
C PHE A 61 0.29 7.64 -0.64
N ILE A 62 -0.19 8.79 -0.15
CA ILE A 62 -0.13 9.14 1.27
C ILE A 62 -0.95 8.14 2.09
N VAL A 63 -2.21 7.90 1.69
CA VAL A 63 -3.09 6.93 2.35
C VAL A 63 -2.48 5.52 2.32
N LYS A 64 -1.91 5.11 1.18
CA LYS A 64 -1.22 3.84 1.02
C LYS A 64 -0.01 3.73 1.96
N THR A 65 0.78 4.79 2.09
CA THR A 65 1.95 4.83 2.98
C THR A 65 1.52 4.68 4.44
N MET A 66 0.48 5.42 4.87
CA MET A 66 -0.09 5.28 6.22
C MET A 66 -0.61 3.87 6.48
N TYR A 67 -1.28 3.26 5.50
CA TYR A 67 -1.76 1.88 5.57
C TYR A 67 -0.62 0.89 5.82
N ILE A 68 0.46 0.98 5.05
CA ILE A 68 1.62 0.09 5.18
C ILE A 68 2.25 0.25 6.57
N LEU A 69 2.51 1.48 7.00
CA LEU A 69 3.12 1.74 8.31
C LEU A 69 2.25 1.25 9.48
N PHE A 70 0.94 1.48 9.39
CA PHE A 70 -0.04 1.04 10.39
C PHE A 70 -0.04 -0.48 10.56
N TRP A 71 -0.14 -1.23 9.46
CA TRP A 71 -0.14 -2.69 9.51
C TRP A 71 1.20 -3.27 9.90
N THR A 72 2.31 -2.71 9.42
CA THR A 72 3.65 -3.11 9.87
C THR A 72 3.79 -2.93 11.38
N TRP A 73 3.29 -1.81 11.93
CA TRP A 73 3.29 -1.58 13.38
C TRP A 73 2.45 -2.59 14.14
N ILE A 74 1.22 -2.89 13.68
CA ILE A 74 0.33 -3.89 14.30
C ILE A 74 1.01 -5.26 14.33
N ILE A 75 1.52 -5.72 13.19
CA ILE A 75 2.14 -7.04 13.06
C ILE A 75 3.38 -7.12 13.95
N ASN A 76 4.21 -6.06 13.96
CA ASN A 76 5.40 -5.99 14.80
C ASN A 76 5.06 -5.97 16.30
N LYS A 77 3.99 -5.27 16.71
CA LYS A 77 3.50 -5.31 18.09
C LYS A 77 2.95 -6.67 18.49
N ALA A 78 2.26 -7.38 17.59
CA ALA A 78 1.73 -8.70 17.85
C ALA A 78 2.84 -9.74 18.07
N CYS A 79 3.86 -9.78 17.19
CA CYS A 79 4.97 -10.73 17.34
C CYS A 79 5.86 -10.43 18.54
N THR A 80 6.15 -9.16 18.84
CA THR A 80 6.97 -8.77 20.01
C THR A 80 6.30 -9.10 21.35
N LYS A 81 4.98 -9.25 21.38
CA LYS A 81 4.22 -9.75 22.54
C LYS A 81 4.20 -11.29 22.66
N GLY A 82 4.87 -12.01 21.76
CA GLY A 82 4.93 -13.48 21.75
C GLY A 82 3.84 -14.15 20.91
N TRP A 83 2.98 -13.40 20.22
CA TRP A 83 1.88 -13.96 19.42
C TRP A 83 2.33 -14.29 17.98
N ASN A 84 3.41 -15.07 17.83
CA ASN A 84 4.01 -15.34 16.52
C ASN A 84 3.05 -16.03 15.53
N LYS A 85 2.29 -17.03 15.98
CA LYS A 85 1.30 -17.72 15.11
C LYS A 85 0.21 -16.76 14.63
N LEU A 86 -0.27 -15.90 15.53
CA LEU A 86 -1.28 -14.91 15.18
C LEU A 86 -0.70 -13.82 14.27
N ALA A 87 0.56 -13.41 14.46
CA ALA A 87 1.20 -12.44 13.58
C ALA A 87 1.25 -12.91 12.12
N TRP A 88 1.49 -14.20 11.87
CA TRP A 88 1.42 -14.78 10.52
C TRP A 88 0.01 -14.77 9.93
N LEU A 89 -1.02 -15.01 10.75
CA LEU A 89 -2.42 -14.87 10.31
C LEU A 89 -2.76 -13.40 10.02
N ILE A 90 -2.30 -12.46 10.87
CA ILE A 90 -2.54 -11.03 10.69
C ILE A 90 -1.88 -10.53 9.40
N VAL A 91 -0.73 -11.07 8.97
CA VAL A 91 -0.11 -10.68 7.68
C VAL A 91 -1.06 -10.88 6.50
N LEU A 92 -1.90 -11.92 6.51
CA LEU A 92 -2.82 -12.23 5.41
C LEU A 92 -3.92 -11.16 5.27
N PHE A 93 -4.42 -10.65 6.39
CA PHE A 93 -5.53 -9.68 6.41
C PHE A 93 -5.27 -8.40 5.62
N PRO A 94 -4.16 -7.65 5.83
CA PRO A 94 -3.88 -6.44 5.07
C PRO A 94 -3.56 -6.71 3.61
N PHE A 95 -3.10 -7.90 3.23
CA PHE A 95 -2.94 -8.23 1.81
C PHE A 95 -4.31 -8.35 1.13
N ILE A 96 -5.23 -9.14 1.70
CA ILE A 96 -6.59 -9.30 1.15
C ILE A 96 -7.33 -7.95 1.14
N ALA A 97 -7.31 -7.24 2.27
CA ALA A 97 -7.97 -5.94 2.40
C ALA A 97 -7.43 -4.92 1.38
N MET A 98 -6.13 -4.95 1.05
CA MET A 98 -5.56 -4.07 0.04
C MET A 98 -6.17 -4.28 -1.34
N PHE A 99 -6.34 -5.53 -1.78
CA PHE A 99 -6.94 -5.83 -3.09
C PHE A 99 -8.41 -5.37 -3.12
N VAL A 100 -9.15 -5.61 -2.04
CA VAL A 100 -10.54 -5.16 -1.92
C VAL A 100 -10.64 -3.64 -1.99
N LEU A 101 -9.83 -2.92 -1.21
CA LEU A 101 -9.84 -1.45 -1.17
C LEU A 101 -9.46 -0.84 -2.52
N LEU A 102 -8.46 -1.38 -3.23
CA LEU A 102 -8.09 -0.92 -4.57
C LEU A 102 -9.19 -1.21 -5.60
N GLY A 103 -9.83 -2.38 -5.54
CA GLY A 103 -10.97 -2.70 -6.40
C GLY A 103 -12.14 -1.75 -6.19
N LEU A 104 -12.49 -1.46 -4.93
CA LEU A 104 -13.54 -0.50 -4.58
C LEU A 104 -13.17 0.92 -5.03
N LEU A 105 -11.91 1.33 -4.89
CA LEU A 105 -11.43 2.61 -5.39
C LEU A 105 -11.63 2.72 -6.90
N MET A 106 -11.21 1.72 -7.68
CA MET A 106 -11.37 1.73 -9.14
C MET A 106 -12.84 1.83 -9.56
N VAL A 107 -13.73 1.06 -8.93
CA VAL A 107 -15.17 1.14 -9.18
C VAL A 107 -15.73 2.52 -8.81
N GLY A 108 -15.27 3.10 -7.70
CA GLY A 108 -15.65 4.44 -7.27
C GLY A 108 -15.22 5.51 -8.28
N LEU A 109 -13.98 5.48 -8.72
CA LEU A 109 -13.44 6.42 -9.71
C LEU A 109 -14.20 6.35 -11.04
N GLN A 110 -14.49 5.13 -11.52
CA GLN A 110 -15.29 4.93 -12.72
C GLN A 110 -16.70 5.53 -12.62
N ARG A 111 -17.35 5.42 -11.45
CA ARG A 111 -18.68 6.01 -11.22
C ARG A 111 -18.66 7.53 -11.28
N GLU A 112 -17.64 8.18 -10.72
CA GLU A 112 -17.53 9.64 -10.74
C GLU A 112 -17.34 10.18 -12.17
N ILE A 113 -16.67 9.43 -13.04
CA ILE A 113 -16.54 9.79 -14.46
C ILE A 113 -17.87 9.68 -15.20
N ILE A 114 -18.62 8.60 -14.97
CA ILE A 114 -19.94 8.42 -15.58
C ILE A 114 -20.86 9.58 -15.19
N LYS A 115 -20.86 9.98 -13.91
CA LYS A 115 -21.63 11.14 -13.43
C LYS A 115 -21.21 12.46 -14.08
N LYS A 116 -19.91 12.69 -14.33
CA LYS A 116 -19.45 13.92 -15.00
C LYS A 116 -19.79 13.99 -16.48
N LYS A 117 -20.12 12.86 -17.12
CA LYS A 117 -20.44 12.78 -18.55
C LYS A 117 -21.93 12.94 -18.86
N GLN A 118 -22.79 12.82 -17.85
CA GLN A 118 -24.25 12.95 -17.93
C GLN A 118 -24.68 14.35 -17.51
#